data_AF-A0A851FKC8-F1
#
_entry.id   AF-A0A851FKC8-F1
#
_cell.length_a   1.000
_cell.length_b   1.000
_cell.length_c   1.000
_cell.angle_alpha   90.00
_cell.angle_beta   90.00
_cell.angle_gamma   90.00
#
_symmetry.space_group_name_H-M   'P 1'
#
loop_
_entity.id
_entity.type
_entity.pdbx_description
1 polymer ?
#
loop_
_entity_poly.entity_id
_entity_poly.type
_entity_poly.pdbx_seq_one_letter_code
_entity_poly.pdbx_strand_id
1 'polypeptide(L)'
;MDEESLGAAIRSYRAQLGQVELALQAGQDPAQRSDLEQLQEDLKQLIELTESSLVAVKKSKLLATLDTGDSSFSPAGAPGQDCNAGSSAQDEEYAAFKEAIAGLGTDEECPGNNNETSLEKETGDKNESKRSEGEEESEREEEEEEELSGMKVKAPYYSSWGTLEYHNAMIVGTEELEDGSAGVRVLYLYPTHKSLKPCPFFLDDKCRFKENCRFSHGQVVSVEELQPFQEPDLSTLGVGSACLAKHSDGIWYTARITDVDSGYYTVKFDSLLLKEAVVEGDSVIPPLRSEDAAESAESDEDNVDDSGYAKGVPENGEWTPACSSSFGGWEAHTRGIGSKLLLQMGYEFGKGLGKNSEGRVEPVQAVVLPRGKSLDQCAEVLQKKKQGKLDPGKSRKGRAKGNSSGQLGGRKPPRNVFDFLNEKLRGKSSGDKAGGMTLPERNSKEIYHASKSTKKALSVSLFQTTEKIEQTQRDIRGIQQALARNIGRHSIAAAQLEEKLADAHKQLGQLQAQEARLQREQKKADTHKKMTEF
;
A
#
# COMPACT_ATOMS: atom_id res chain seq x y z
N MET A 1 31.56 13.07 -4.60
CA MET A 1 31.84 12.25 -5.80
C MET A 1 32.19 13.22 -6.90
N ASP A 2 33.47 13.37 -7.18
CA ASP A 2 33.95 14.52 -7.95
C ASP A 2 33.99 14.18 -9.44
N GLU A 3 33.64 15.16 -10.27
CA GLU A 3 33.53 15.02 -11.72
C GLU A 3 34.81 14.44 -12.36
N GLU A 4 35.97 14.89 -11.86
CA GLU A 4 37.29 14.43 -12.31
C GLU A 4 37.61 12.99 -11.87
N SER A 5 37.12 12.58 -10.70
CA SER A 5 37.30 11.23 -10.16
C SER A 5 36.49 10.20 -10.93
N LEU A 6 35.21 10.49 -11.20
CA LEU A 6 34.36 9.68 -12.08
C LEU A 6 34.94 9.62 -13.50
N GLY A 7 35.40 10.75 -14.05
CA GLY A 7 36.08 10.81 -15.34
C GLY A 7 37.41 10.02 -15.38
N ALA A 8 38.12 9.90 -14.26
CA ALA A 8 39.31 9.05 -14.15
C ALA A 8 38.94 7.55 -14.09
N ALA A 9 37.91 7.18 -13.33
CA ALA A 9 37.42 5.81 -13.25
C ALA A 9 36.97 5.27 -14.61
N ILE A 10 36.16 6.04 -15.36
CA ILE A 10 35.71 5.67 -16.72
C ILE A 10 36.90 5.43 -17.66
N ARG A 11 37.95 6.25 -17.60
CA ARG A 11 39.19 6.04 -18.39
C ARG A 11 39.91 4.74 -17.99
N SER A 12 39.93 4.39 -16.70
CA SER A 12 40.50 3.13 -16.21
C SER A 12 39.72 1.92 -16.70
N TYR A 13 38.39 1.92 -16.55
CA TYR A 13 37.53 0.81 -16.99
C TYR A 13 37.57 0.62 -18.51
N ARG A 14 37.57 1.69 -19.30
CA ARG A 14 37.74 1.62 -20.77
C ARG A 14 39.11 1.04 -21.16
N ALA A 15 40.18 1.32 -20.40
CA ALA A 15 41.50 0.72 -20.62
C ALA A 15 41.54 -0.78 -20.25
N GLN A 16 40.87 -1.18 -19.17
CA GLN A 16 40.72 -2.58 -18.76
C GLN A 16 39.88 -3.38 -19.78
N LEU A 17 38.77 -2.80 -20.27
CA LEU A 17 37.94 -3.39 -21.31
C LEU A 17 38.76 -3.69 -22.58
N GLY A 18 39.60 -2.75 -23.03
CA GLY A 18 40.50 -2.97 -24.15
C GLY A 18 41.54 -4.09 -23.92
N GLN A 19 41.98 -4.32 -22.68
CA GLN A 19 42.86 -5.44 -22.33
C GLN A 19 42.12 -6.79 -22.38
N VAL A 20 40.86 -6.83 -21.92
CA VAL A 20 39.99 -8.02 -22.02
C VAL A 20 39.67 -8.34 -23.49
N GLU A 21 39.38 -7.34 -24.31
CA GLU A 21 39.12 -7.53 -25.74
C GLU A 21 40.36 -8.04 -26.51
N LEU A 22 41.56 -7.57 -26.16
CA LEU A 22 42.81 -8.11 -26.69
C LEU A 22 43.06 -9.57 -26.23
N ALA A 23 42.72 -9.93 -24.98
CA ALA A 23 42.81 -11.30 -24.49
C ALA A 23 41.83 -12.25 -25.22
N LEU A 24 40.61 -11.79 -25.48
CA LEU A 24 39.58 -12.53 -26.25
C LEU A 24 39.99 -12.73 -27.72
N GLN A 25 40.70 -11.77 -28.32
CA GLN A 25 41.29 -11.88 -29.66
C GLN A 25 42.53 -12.79 -29.69
N ALA A 26 43.29 -12.87 -28.59
CA ALA A 26 44.49 -13.71 -28.50
C ALA A 26 44.21 -15.23 -28.43
N GLY A 27 42.95 -15.65 -28.29
CA GLY A 27 42.55 -17.05 -28.44
C GLY A 27 42.93 -17.96 -27.27
N GLN A 28 42.57 -17.57 -26.05
CA GLN A 28 42.79 -18.36 -24.83
C GLN A 28 41.86 -19.58 -24.71
N ASP A 29 42.11 -20.41 -23.69
CA ASP A 29 41.46 -21.69 -23.43
C ASP A 29 39.92 -21.57 -23.37
N PRO A 30 39.12 -22.51 -23.94
CA PRO A 30 37.67 -22.34 -24.06
C PRO A 30 36.92 -22.15 -22.74
N ALA A 31 37.47 -22.63 -21.62
CA ALA A 31 36.92 -22.42 -20.29
C ALA A 31 37.15 -21.00 -19.75
N GLN A 32 38.26 -20.35 -20.13
CA GLN A 32 38.54 -18.96 -19.75
C GLN A 32 37.83 -17.96 -20.65
N ARG A 33 37.42 -18.39 -21.85
CA ARG A 33 36.72 -17.54 -22.82
C ARG A 33 35.37 -17.04 -22.29
N SER A 34 34.56 -17.90 -21.67
CA SER A 34 33.28 -17.50 -21.06
C SER A 34 33.46 -16.44 -19.98
N ASP A 35 34.49 -16.59 -19.16
CA ASP A 35 34.75 -15.73 -18.00
C ASP A 35 35.24 -14.34 -18.46
N LEU A 36 36.01 -14.31 -19.56
CA LEU A 36 36.41 -13.07 -20.22
C LEU A 36 35.26 -12.41 -21.01
N GLU A 37 34.35 -13.18 -21.60
CA GLU A 37 33.14 -12.65 -22.26
C GLU A 37 32.18 -12.04 -21.22
N GLN A 38 31.97 -12.69 -20.06
CA GLN A 38 31.23 -12.12 -18.92
C GLN A 38 31.90 -10.83 -18.39
N LEU A 39 33.22 -10.86 -18.16
CA LEU A 39 33.95 -9.67 -17.70
C LEU A 39 33.88 -8.51 -18.71
N GLN A 40 33.78 -8.81 -20.02
CA GLN A 40 33.58 -7.80 -21.05
C GLN A 40 32.17 -7.16 -20.96
N GLU A 41 31.14 -7.91 -20.59
CA GLU A 41 29.79 -7.37 -20.35
C GLU A 41 29.73 -6.57 -19.04
N ASP A 42 30.28 -7.11 -17.95
CA ASP A 42 30.32 -6.45 -16.64
C ASP A 42 31.05 -5.10 -16.69
N LEU A 43 32.19 -5.03 -17.39
CA LEU A 43 32.94 -3.78 -17.59
C LEU A 43 32.16 -2.75 -18.43
N LYS A 44 31.37 -3.19 -19.43
CA LYS A 44 30.50 -2.28 -20.21
C LYS A 44 29.39 -1.70 -19.34
N GLN A 45 28.73 -2.53 -18.54
CA GLN A 45 27.69 -2.08 -17.59
C GLN A 45 28.28 -1.10 -16.55
N LEU A 46 29.47 -1.38 -16.01
CA LEU A 46 30.14 -0.49 -15.06
C LEU A 46 30.52 0.88 -15.68
N ILE A 47 30.91 0.89 -16.96
CA ILE A 47 31.16 2.12 -17.72
C ILE A 47 29.84 2.90 -17.90
N GLU A 48 28.74 2.26 -18.30
CA GLU A 48 27.44 2.92 -18.47
C GLU A 48 26.89 3.51 -17.15
N LEU A 49 27.00 2.76 -16.04
CA LEU A 49 26.60 3.21 -14.71
C LEU A 49 27.46 4.39 -14.19
N THR A 50 28.76 4.42 -14.53
CA THR A 50 29.62 5.55 -14.14
C THR A 50 29.51 6.76 -15.06
N GLU A 51 29.19 6.57 -16.35
CA GLU A 51 28.88 7.66 -17.29
C GLU A 51 27.54 8.33 -16.96
N SER A 52 26.48 7.56 -16.65
CA SER A 52 25.20 8.11 -16.17
C SER A 52 25.35 8.83 -14.83
N SER A 53 26.15 8.30 -13.89
CA SER A 53 26.51 9.00 -12.64
C SER A 53 27.25 10.33 -12.91
N LEU A 54 28.19 10.36 -13.86
CA LEU A 54 28.90 11.58 -14.25
C LEU A 54 27.94 12.63 -14.87
N VAL A 55 26.96 12.21 -15.67
CA VAL A 55 25.92 13.10 -16.23
C VAL A 55 25.01 13.65 -15.13
N ALA A 56 24.63 12.84 -14.13
CA ALA A 56 23.84 13.28 -12.99
C ALA A 56 24.56 14.36 -12.16
N VAL A 57 25.85 14.13 -11.84
CA VAL A 57 26.69 15.12 -11.13
C VAL A 57 26.82 16.42 -11.94
N LYS A 58 27.03 16.33 -13.26
CA LYS A 58 27.07 17.50 -14.14
C LYS A 58 25.75 18.28 -14.17
N LYS A 59 24.60 17.58 -14.23
CA LYS A 59 23.27 18.20 -14.19
C LYS A 59 23.05 18.94 -12.87
N SER A 60 23.36 18.30 -11.74
CA SER A 60 23.26 18.92 -10.40
C SER A 60 24.15 20.16 -10.28
N LYS A 61 25.40 20.10 -10.77
CA LYS A 61 26.34 21.22 -10.80
C LYS A 61 25.84 22.40 -11.63
N LEU A 62 25.21 22.14 -12.79
CA LEU A 62 24.62 23.18 -13.65
C LEU A 62 23.37 23.82 -13.02
N LEU A 63 22.49 23.03 -12.39
CA LEU A 63 21.33 23.56 -11.66
C LEU A 63 21.77 24.48 -10.51
N ALA A 64 22.73 24.06 -9.70
CA ALA A 64 23.27 24.87 -8.61
C ALA A 64 23.87 26.22 -9.08
N THR A 65 24.43 26.29 -10.30
CA THR A 65 24.91 27.55 -10.91
C THR A 65 23.79 28.44 -11.48
N LEU A 66 22.58 27.91 -11.69
CA LEU A 66 21.40 28.70 -12.04
C LEU A 66 20.70 29.23 -10.78
N ASP A 67 20.55 28.38 -9.75
CA ASP A 67 19.95 28.77 -8.46
C ASP A 67 20.72 29.90 -7.75
N THR A 68 22.04 29.99 -7.96
CA THR A 68 22.86 31.12 -7.48
C THR A 68 22.76 32.39 -8.33
N GLY A 69 22.13 32.34 -9.51
CA GLY A 69 21.94 33.50 -10.39
C GLY A 69 20.86 34.47 -9.93
N ASP A 70 19.71 33.96 -9.45
CA ASP A 70 18.57 34.79 -9.03
C ASP A 70 18.71 35.39 -7.61
N SER A 71 19.69 34.92 -6.82
CA SER A 71 19.79 35.23 -5.39
C SER A 71 20.56 36.52 -5.05
N SER A 72 20.54 37.57 -5.89
CA SER A 72 21.25 38.84 -5.59
C SER A 72 20.69 40.15 -6.16
N PHE A 73 19.37 40.39 -6.09
CA PHE A 73 18.80 41.74 -6.32
C PHE A 73 17.99 42.28 -5.12
N SER A 74 18.55 43.30 -4.46
CA SER A 74 17.82 44.25 -3.59
C SER A 74 18.10 45.68 -4.09
N PRO A 75 17.09 46.57 -4.19
CA PRO A 75 17.21 47.78 -5.00
C PRO A 75 17.79 48.98 -4.23
N ALA A 76 19.00 49.43 -4.60
CA ALA A 76 19.49 50.78 -4.26
C ALA A 76 20.58 51.27 -5.22
N GLY A 77 20.34 52.39 -5.92
CA GLY A 77 21.38 53.24 -6.50
C GLY A 77 21.95 52.86 -7.87
N ALA A 78 21.45 53.51 -8.92
CA ALA A 78 22.27 53.88 -10.09
C ALA A 78 23.25 55.03 -9.71
N PRO A 79 24.32 55.35 -10.49
CA PRO A 79 24.60 54.93 -11.88
C PRO A 79 26.03 54.41 -12.14
N GLY A 80 26.28 53.78 -13.32
CA GLY A 80 27.67 53.46 -13.68
C GLY A 80 27.97 52.55 -14.90
N GLN A 81 27.47 52.89 -16.10
CA GLN A 81 28.18 52.78 -17.39
C GLN A 81 28.68 51.42 -17.98
N ASP A 82 28.40 51.24 -19.29
CA ASP A 82 29.06 50.39 -20.32
C ASP A 82 29.01 48.84 -20.30
N CYS A 83 27.98 48.34 -21.02
CA CYS A 83 27.97 47.31 -22.07
C CYS A 83 28.52 45.87 -21.87
N ASN A 84 27.64 44.90 -22.12
CA ASN A 84 27.75 44.06 -23.33
C ASN A 84 26.35 43.66 -23.82
N ALA A 85 26.17 43.38 -25.13
CA ALA A 85 24.87 43.09 -25.75
C ALA A 85 24.78 41.63 -26.21
N GLY A 86 23.62 40.96 -26.01
CA GLY A 86 23.45 39.57 -26.45
C GLY A 86 22.10 38.86 -26.21
N SER A 87 21.24 39.32 -25.29
CA SER A 87 19.99 38.57 -24.93
C SER A 87 18.69 39.11 -25.57
N SER A 88 18.59 40.43 -25.73
CA SER A 88 17.29 41.12 -25.85
C SER A 88 16.40 40.73 -27.05
N ALA A 89 16.95 40.10 -28.09
CA ALA A 89 16.19 39.70 -29.26
C ALA A 89 15.27 38.48 -29.03
N GLN A 90 15.65 37.56 -28.13
CA GLN A 90 14.83 36.38 -27.82
C GLN A 90 13.74 36.72 -26.79
N ASP A 91 14.04 37.68 -25.90
CA ASP A 91 13.11 38.18 -24.88
C ASP A 91 11.91 38.93 -25.52
N GLU A 92 12.15 39.72 -26.58
CA GLU A 92 11.08 40.38 -27.37
C GLU A 92 10.20 39.37 -28.12
N GLU A 93 10.79 38.34 -28.75
CA GLU A 93 10.03 37.31 -29.48
C GLU A 93 9.17 36.45 -28.54
N TYR A 94 9.68 36.15 -27.34
CA TYR A 94 8.93 35.43 -26.29
C TYR A 94 7.84 36.30 -25.64
N ALA A 95 8.06 37.61 -25.48
CA ALA A 95 7.05 38.54 -25.00
C ALA A 95 5.89 38.67 -26.00
N ALA A 96 6.18 38.85 -27.29
CA ALA A 96 5.18 38.91 -28.35
C ALA A 96 4.38 37.60 -28.47
N PHE A 97 5.02 36.44 -28.26
CA PHE A 97 4.33 35.15 -28.20
C PHE A 97 3.35 35.06 -27.02
N LYS A 98 3.73 35.54 -25.82
CA LYS A 98 2.81 35.59 -24.66
C LYS A 98 1.62 36.52 -24.90
N GLU A 99 1.84 37.68 -25.49
CA GLU A 99 0.77 38.63 -25.82
C GLU A 99 -0.21 38.04 -26.87
N ALA A 100 0.31 37.32 -27.88
CA ALA A 100 -0.50 36.63 -28.88
C ALA A 100 -1.36 35.50 -28.30
N ILE A 101 -0.89 34.78 -27.26
CA ILE A 101 -1.70 33.79 -26.54
C ILE A 101 -2.78 34.47 -25.69
N ALA A 102 -2.45 35.56 -24.99
CA ALA A 102 -3.42 36.31 -24.18
C ALA A 102 -4.56 36.91 -25.04
N GLY A 103 -4.22 37.45 -26.21
CA GLY A 103 -5.19 38.04 -27.16
C GLY A 103 -6.14 37.05 -27.85
N LEU A 104 -6.05 35.75 -27.57
CA LEU A 104 -6.94 34.70 -28.07
C LEU A 104 -7.85 34.09 -26.97
N GLY A 105 -7.79 34.62 -25.75
CA GLY A 105 -8.42 34.01 -24.56
C GLY A 105 -9.68 34.69 -24.01
N THR A 106 -10.17 35.78 -24.62
CA THR A 106 -11.30 36.56 -24.07
C THR A 106 -12.24 37.12 -25.15
N ASP A 107 -13.31 36.39 -25.45
CA ASP A 107 -14.54 36.88 -26.08
C ASP A 107 -15.74 36.29 -25.32
N GLU A 108 -16.24 37.01 -24.30
CA GLU A 108 -17.57 36.91 -23.68
C GLU A 108 -17.68 38.01 -22.59
N GLU A 109 -18.04 39.24 -23.01
CA GLU A 109 -18.32 40.32 -22.05
C GLU A 109 -19.72 40.18 -21.47
N CYS A 110 -19.81 39.91 -20.16
CA CYS A 110 -21.08 39.84 -19.42
C CYS A 110 -21.26 41.07 -18.51
N PRO A 111 -21.91 42.16 -18.95
CA PRO A 111 -22.08 43.38 -18.15
C PRO A 111 -23.31 43.29 -17.22
N GLY A 112 -23.08 43.32 -15.91
CA GLY A 112 -24.16 43.45 -14.91
C GLY A 112 -24.37 44.89 -14.45
N ASN A 113 -25.63 45.36 -14.35
CA ASN A 113 -26.26 45.52 -13.03
C ASN A 113 -27.75 45.93 -13.03
N ASN A 114 -28.44 45.46 -11.98
CA ASN A 114 -29.58 46.08 -11.26
C ASN A 114 -31.00 46.21 -11.87
N ASN A 115 -31.94 45.74 -11.04
CA ASN A 115 -33.29 46.25 -10.74
C ASN A 115 -34.51 45.92 -11.64
N GLU A 116 -35.29 44.98 -11.10
CA GLU A 116 -36.71 45.09 -10.69
C GLU A 116 -37.88 44.93 -11.68
N THR A 117 -38.81 44.03 -11.28
CA THR A 117 -40.28 44.09 -11.46
C THR A 117 -40.98 43.27 -12.58
N SER A 118 -41.73 42.24 -12.12
CA SER A 118 -43.02 41.70 -12.64
C SER A 118 -43.13 40.76 -13.86
N LEU A 119 -43.52 39.51 -13.53
CA LEU A 119 -44.73 38.77 -14.00
C LEU A 119 -44.92 38.30 -15.46
N GLU A 120 -45.12 36.97 -15.55
CA GLU A 120 -46.03 36.19 -16.41
C GLU A 120 -45.66 35.73 -17.85
N LYS A 121 -45.93 34.42 -18.05
CA LYS A 121 -46.38 33.69 -19.26
C LYS A 121 -45.40 33.21 -20.35
N GLU A 122 -45.04 31.93 -20.16
CA GLU A 122 -45.40 30.78 -21.03
C GLU A 122 -44.77 30.55 -22.43
N THR A 123 -44.49 29.25 -22.66
CA THR A 123 -44.26 28.53 -23.94
C THR A 123 -42.97 28.80 -24.74
N GLY A 124 -42.27 27.71 -25.09
CA GLY A 124 -41.05 27.74 -25.91
C GLY A 124 -40.20 26.46 -25.81
N ASP A 125 -40.69 25.35 -26.38
CA ASP A 125 -39.93 24.09 -26.43
C ASP A 125 -38.70 24.20 -27.36
N LYS A 126 -37.52 23.82 -26.85
CA LYS A 126 -36.42 23.22 -27.63
C LYS A 126 -35.38 22.54 -26.75
N ASN A 127 -35.20 21.24 -26.99
CA ASN A 127 -34.16 20.37 -26.44
C ASN A 127 -32.83 20.51 -27.24
N GLU A 128 -31.80 19.77 -26.80
CA GLU A 128 -30.55 19.44 -27.51
C GLU A 128 -29.42 20.50 -27.53
N SER A 129 -28.65 20.60 -26.42
CA SER A 129 -27.17 20.60 -26.44
C SER A 129 -26.56 20.79 -25.03
N LYS A 130 -26.57 19.76 -24.18
CA LYS A 130 -25.80 19.76 -22.92
C LYS A 130 -25.34 18.34 -22.55
N ARG A 131 -24.19 17.92 -23.12
CA ARG A 131 -23.73 16.52 -23.04
C ARG A 131 -22.24 16.25 -23.27
N SER A 132 -21.38 17.28 -23.25
CA SER A 132 -19.92 17.15 -23.43
C SER A 132 -19.14 17.57 -22.18
N GLU A 133 -19.45 18.74 -21.64
CA GLU A 133 -18.74 19.40 -20.51
C GLU A 133 -18.53 18.44 -19.33
N GLY A 134 -19.61 17.90 -18.76
CA GLY A 134 -19.56 17.00 -17.60
C GLY A 134 -19.11 15.57 -17.89
N GLU A 135 -18.78 15.21 -19.14
CA GLU A 135 -18.04 13.97 -19.43
C GLU A 135 -16.53 14.29 -19.42
N GLU A 136 -16.10 15.39 -20.05
CA GLU A 136 -14.68 15.85 -20.05
C GLU A 136 -14.15 16.36 -18.70
N GLU A 137 -14.98 16.89 -17.81
CA GLU A 137 -14.58 17.25 -16.44
C GLU A 137 -14.29 15.97 -15.63
N SER A 138 -15.22 15.00 -15.66
CA SER A 138 -15.10 13.74 -14.90
C SER A 138 -13.91 12.88 -15.31
N GLU A 139 -13.50 12.92 -16.59
CA GLU A 139 -12.31 12.19 -17.05
C GLU A 139 -11.00 12.84 -16.58
N ARG A 140 -10.97 14.15 -16.30
CA ARG A 140 -9.80 14.84 -15.74
C ARG A 140 -9.69 14.61 -14.24
N GLU A 141 -10.81 14.70 -13.53
CA GLU A 141 -10.89 14.36 -12.10
C GLU A 141 -10.39 12.92 -11.86
N GLU A 142 -10.88 11.93 -12.62
CA GLU A 142 -10.38 10.54 -12.55
C GLU A 142 -8.88 10.38 -12.88
N GLU A 143 -8.28 11.26 -13.70
CA GLU A 143 -6.84 11.22 -13.99
C GLU A 143 -5.99 11.86 -12.88
N GLU A 144 -6.46 12.94 -12.26
CA GLU A 144 -5.81 13.57 -11.09
C GLU A 144 -5.88 12.67 -9.84
N GLU A 145 -7.01 11.97 -9.60
CA GLU A 145 -7.11 10.94 -8.53
C GLU A 145 -6.00 9.89 -8.65
N GLU A 146 -5.68 9.50 -9.89
CA GLU A 146 -4.73 8.43 -10.20
C GLU A 146 -3.25 8.87 -10.20
N GLU A 147 -2.94 10.16 -10.40
CA GLU A 147 -1.58 10.67 -10.23
C GLU A 147 -1.22 10.83 -8.75
N LEU A 148 -2.17 11.27 -7.92
CA LEU A 148 -2.00 11.34 -6.47
C LEU A 148 -1.87 9.95 -5.82
N SER A 149 -2.49 8.92 -6.41
CA SER A 149 -2.50 7.54 -5.88
C SER A 149 -1.09 6.91 -5.81
N GLY A 150 -0.64 6.63 -4.59
CA GLY A 150 0.67 6.07 -4.31
C GLY A 150 1.79 7.09 -4.09
N MET A 151 1.50 8.40 -4.05
CA MET A 151 2.44 9.40 -3.56
C MET A 151 2.75 9.16 -2.07
N LYS A 152 4.02 9.23 -1.69
CA LYS A 152 4.43 9.27 -0.28
C LYS A 152 4.33 10.71 0.23
N VAL A 153 3.74 10.88 1.41
CA VAL A 153 3.55 12.16 2.10
C VAL A 153 3.78 11.97 3.60
N LYS A 154 3.66 13.05 4.38
CA LYS A 154 3.65 13.00 5.85
C LYS A 154 2.37 13.71 6.33
N ALA A 155 1.52 12.98 7.06
CA ALA A 155 0.13 13.36 7.31
C ALA A 155 -0.18 13.48 8.81
N PRO A 156 -1.20 14.29 9.19
CA PRO A 156 -1.62 14.46 10.58
C PRO A 156 -2.31 13.19 11.13
N TYR A 157 -1.76 12.64 12.20
CA TYR A 157 -2.32 11.53 12.95
C TYR A 157 -2.75 11.98 14.35
N TYR A 158 -4.00 11.70 14.70
CA TYR A 158 -4.51 11.91 16.05
C TYR A 158 -4.34 10.63 16.86
N SER A 159 -3.41 10.65 17.82
CA SER A 159 -3.29 9.60 18.83
C SER A 159 -4.58 9.50 19.66
N SER A 160 -4.90 8.32 20.18
CA SER A 160 -6.10 8.07 21.02
C SER A 160 -6.19 8.88 22.32
N TRP A 161 -5.15 9.66 22.63
CA TRP A 161 -5.07 10.59 23.78
C TRP A 161 -5.18 12.07 23.38
N GLY A 162 -5.46 12.37 22.10
CA GLY A 162 -5.64 13.73 21.57
C GLY A 162 -4.36 14.40 21.04
N THR A 163 -3.19 13.78 21.18
CA THR A 163 -1.93 14.30 20.63
C THR A 163 -1.95 14.23 19.10
N LEU A 164 -1.76 15.37 18.44
CA LEU A 164 -1.51 15.48 17.00
C LEU A 164 -0.02 15.22 16.73
N GLU A 165 0.27 14.26 15.86
CA GLU A 165 1.63 13.92 15.42
C GLU A 165 1.67 13.75 13.90
N TYR A 166 2.77 14.14 13.25
CA TYR A 166 2.91 14.01 11.79
C TYR A 166 3.70 12.74 11.43
N HIS A 167 3.02 11.77 10.82
CA HIS A 167 3.58 10.45 10.48
C HIS A 167 3.64 10.22 8.97
N ASN A 168 4.66 9.49 8.50
CA ASN A 168 4.81 9.16 7.09
C ASN A 168 3.68 8.23 6.60
N ALA A 169 3.09 8.58 5.46
CA ALA A 169 1.93 7.92 4.88
C ALA A 169 2.02 7.85 3.35
N MET A 170 1.10 7.13 2.73
CA MET A 170 0.91 7.05 1.28
C MET A 170 -0.54 7.41 0.94
N ILE A 171 -0.74 8.26 -0.07
CA ILE A 171 -2.07 8.58 -0.60
C ILE A 171 -2.63 7.35 -1.32
N VAL A 172 -3.90 7.04 -1.08
CA VAL A 172 -4.64 5.96 -1.75
C VAL A 172 -5.41 6.49 -2.95
N GLY A 173 -6.02 7.67 -2.78
CA GLY A 173 -6.82 8.43 -3.72
C GLY A 173 -7.42 9.64 -3.01
N THR A 174 -8.13 10.47 -3.76
CA THR A 174 -8.92 11.60 -3.29
C THR A 174 -10.23 11.14 -2.64
N GLU A 175 -10.76 11.95 -1.71
CA GLU A 175 -12.08 11.76 -1.09
C GLU A 175 -12.56 13.09 -0.49
N GLU A 176 -13.84 13.42 -0.65
CA GLU A 176 -14.45 14.61 -0.03
C GLU A 176 -14.45 14.52 1.50
N LEU A 177 -14.12 15.61 2.19
CA LEU A 177 -14.28 15.71 3.65
C LEU A 177 -15.77 15.86 4.03
N GLU A 178 -16.09 15.65 5.32
CA GLU A 178 -17.43 15.93 5.87
C GLU A 178 -17.87 17.41 5.70
N ASP A 179 -16.91 18.32 5.53
CA ASP A 179 -17.12 19.75 5.24
C ASP A 179 -17.34 20.07 3.75
N GLY A 180 -17.25 19.08 2.85
CA GLY A 180 -17.38 19.27 1.40
C GLY A 180 -16.15 19.86 0.70
N SER A 181 -14.99 19.88 1.36
CA SER A 181 -13.70 20.23 0.77
C SER A 181 -12.98 19.00 0.19
N ALA A 182 -12.12 19.24 -0.81
CA ALA A 182 -11.31 18.18 -1.41
C ALA A 182 -10.22 17.70 -0.44
N GLY A 183 -10.17 16.39 -0.19
CA GLY A 183 -9.16 15.74 0.64
C GLY A 183 -8.54 14.53 -0.03
N VAL A 184 -7.60 13.91 0.68
CA VAL A 184 -7.01 12.64 0.28
C VAL A 184 -7.07 11.62 1.39
N ARG A 185 -7.34 10.37 1.02
CA ARG A 185 -7.27 9.23 1.94
C ARG A 185 -5.83 8.73 2.04
N VAL A 186 -5.26 8.75 3.24
CA VAL A 186 -3.88 8.36 3.51
C VAL A 186 -3.75 7.08 4.36
N LEU A 187 -2.76 6.26 4.05
CA LEU A 187 -2.38 5.05 4.80
C LEU A 187 -0.97 5.19 5.38
N TYR A 188 -0.84 5.05 6.70
CA TYR A 188 0.43 5.18 7.42
C TYR A 188 1.41 4.04 7.07
N LEU A 189 2.66 4.41 6.74
CA LEU A 189 3.70 3.48 6.28
C LEU A 189 4.27 2.60 7.41
N TYR A 190 4.18 3.07 8.66
CA TYR A 190 4.80 2.42 9.82
C TYR A 190 3.75 1.92 10.84
N PRO A 191 2.91 0.94 10.49
CA PRO A 191 1.86 0.46 11.39
C PRO A 191 2.43 -0.26 12.61
N THR A 192 2.36 0.39 13.78
CA THR A 192 2.74 -0.14 15.10
C THR A 192 1.69 -1.09 15.69
N HIS A 193 0.45 -1.05 15.16
CA HIS A 193 -0.69 -1.82 15.64
C HIS A 193 -1.46 -2.50 14.51
N LYS A 194 -2.14 -3.62 14.84
CA LYS A 194 -2.94 -4.41 13.89
C LYS A 194 -4.12 -3.65 13.29
N SER A 195 -4.59 -2.61 13.97
CA SER A 195 -5.60 -1.66 13.49
C SER A 195 -5.05 -0.64 12.49
N LEU A 196 -3.76 -0.29 12.55
CA LEU A 196 -3.13 0.68 11.63
C LEU A 196 -2.67 0.05 10.31
N LYS A 197 -2.47 -1.27 10.28
CA LYS A 197 -2.18 -2.01 9.03
C LYS A 197 -3.24 -1.75 7.97
N PRO A 198 -2.87 -1.50 6.70
CA PRO A 198 -3.84 -1.35 5.61
C PRO A 198 -4.65 -2.63 5.41
N CYS A 199 -5.94 -2.47 5.12
CA CYS A 199 -6.85 -3.58 4.83
C CYS A 199 -6.68 -4.06 3.38
N PRO A 200 -6.20 -5.29 3.12
CA PRO A 200 -6.00 -5.77 1.75
C PRO A 200 -7.29 -5.92 0.95
N PHE A 201 -8.45 -6.03 1.62
CA PHE A 201 -9.75 -6.05 0.95
C PHE A 201 -10.31 -4.65 0.65
N PHE A 202 -9.78 -3.60 1.30
CA PHE A 202 -10.17 -2.21 1.05
C PHE A 202 -9.48 -1.68 -0.21
N LEU A 203 -8.16 -1.90 -0.30
CA LEU A 203 -7.33 -1.63 -1.50
C LEU A 203 -7.77 -2.37 -2.78
N ASP A 204 -8.75 -3.26 -2.64
CA ASP A 204 -9.20 -4.22 -3.64
C ASP A 204 -10.73 -4.09 -3.86
N ASP A 205 -11.35 -3.01 -3.33
CA ASP A 205 -12.79 -2.62 -3.40
C ASP A 205 -13.80 -3.68 -2.92
N LYS A 206 -13.36 -4.61 -2.06
CA LYS A 206 -14.15 -5.77 -1.60
C LYS A 206 -14.49 -5.74 -0.11
N CYS A 207 -13.99 -4.75 0.65
CA CYS A 207 -14.24 -4.67 2.09
C CYS A 207 -15.67 -4.22 2.41
N ARG A 208 -16.40 -5.05 3.17
CA ARG A 208 -17.79 -4.77 3.56
C ARG A 208 -17.95 -4.08 4.91
N PHE A 209 -16.85 -3.82 5.63
CA PHE A 209 -16.91 -3.47 7.05
C PHE A 209 -16.81 -1.97 7.35
N LYS A 210 -16.41 -1.15 6.37
CA LYS A 210 -16.08 0.29 6.56
C LYS A 210 -15.23 0.46 7.85
N GLU A 211 -15.55 1.44 8.68
CA GLU A 211 -14.77 1.79 9.88
C GLU A 211 -14.77 0.70 10.96
N ASN A 212 -15.66 -0.29 10.89
CA ASN A 212 -15.68 -1.46 11.76
C ASN A 212 -14.74 -2.59 11.28
N CYS A 213 -13.81 -2.31 10.36
CA CYS A 213 -12.85 -3.28 9.87
C CYS A 213 -11.78 -3.63 10.94
N ARG A 214 -11.18 -4.82 10.82
CA ARG A 214 -10.05 -5.25 11.67
C ARG A 214 -8.73 -4.56 11.31
N PHE A 215 -8.67 -3.97 10.11
CA PHE A 215 -7.50 -3.34 9.51
C PHE A 215 -7.89 -1.92 9.05
N SER A 216 -6.92 -1.02 8.98
CA SER A 216 -7.12 0.38 8.59
C SER A 216 -7.67 0.51 7.17
N HIS A 217 -8.60 1.43 6.99
CA HIS A 217 -8.99 1.98 5.69
C HIS A 217 -8.30 3.32 5.42
N GLY A 218 -7.32 3.71 6.25
CA GLY A 218 -6.72 5.03 6.21
C GLY A 218 -7.58 6.09 6.88
N GLN A 219 -7.15 7.33 6.76
CA GLN A 219 -7.80 8.54 7.28
C GLN A 219 -7.93 9.52 6.12
N VAL A 220 -9.04 10.25 6.00
CA VAL A 220 -9.14 11.39 5.07
C VAL A 220 -8.55 12.61 5.77
N VAL A 221 -7.70 13.36 5.07
CA VAL A 221 -7.04 14.58 5.55
C VAL A 221 -7.11 15.67 4.48
N SER A 222 -7.07 16.93 4.88
CA SER A 222 -7.00 18.03 3.91
C SER A 222 -5.65 18.04 3.20
N VAL A 223 -5.65 18.41 1.91
CA VAL A 223 -4.41 18.57 1.12
C VAL A 223 -3.50 19.63 1.75
N GLU A 224 -4.08 20.66 2.38
CA GLU A 224 -3.35 21.73 3.08
C GLU A 224 -2.60 21.26 4.34
N GLU A 225 -3.03 20.15 4.94
CA GLU A 225 -2.40 19.57 6.14
C GLU A 225 -1.24 18.62 5.78
N LEU A 226 -0.99 18.34 4.50
CA LEU A 226 0.07 17.43 4.07
C LEU A 226 1.44 18.11 4.14
N GLN A 227 2.41 17.39 4.69
CA GLN A 227 3.82 17.75 4.62
C GLN A 227 4.54 16.85 3.59
N PRO A 228 5.65 17.32 2.98
CA PRO A 228 6.53 16.48 2.18
C PRO A 228 6.98 15.24 2.95
N PHE A 229 7.13 14.12 2.25
CA PHE A 229 7.64 12.87 2.83
C PHE A 229 9.06 13.06 3.36
N GLN A 230 9.26 12.76 4.64
CA GLN A 230 10.56 12.84 5.30
C GLN A 230 11.18 11.44 5.39
N GLU A 231 12.30 11.20 4.72
CA GLU A 231 13.03 9.94 4.87
C GLU A 231 13.64 9.83 6.28
N PRO A 232 13.58 8.64 6.93
CA PRO A 232 14.15 8.44 8.26
C PRO A 232 15.68 8.51 8.23
N ASP A 233 16.30 9.36 9.06
CA ASP A 233 17.76 9.45 9.12
C ASP A 233 18.39 8.29 9.90
N LEU A 234 18.89 7.30 9.16
CA LEU A 234 19.60 6.15 9.69
C LEU A 234 21.00 6.48 10.22
N SER A 235 21.53 7.69 9.99
CA SER A 235 22.87 8.12 10.48
C SER A 235 22.96 8.17 12.00
N THR A 236 21.81 8.27 12.68
CA THR A 236 21.68 8.27 14.15
C THR A 236 21.72 6.87 14.78
N LEU A 237 21.64 5.81 13.98
CA LEU A 237 21.42 4.44 14.44
C LEU A 237 22.72 3.63 14.53
N GLY A 238 23.22 3.46 15.75
CA GLY A 238 24.39 2.63 16.08
C GLY A 238 24.03 1.38 16.89
N VAL A 239 25.03 0.55 17.15
CA VAL A 239 24.89 -0.60 18.06
C VAL A 239 24.55 -0.09 19.47
N GLY A 240 23.44 -0.58 20.02
CA GLY A 240 22.87 -0.15 21.31
C GLY A 240 21.73 0.87 21.20
N SER A 241 21.56 1.55 20.06
CA SER A 241 20.46 2.52 19.84
C SER A 241 19.09 1.83 19.88
N ALA A 242 18.10 2.54 20.44
CA ALA A 242 16.70 2.18 20.29
C ALA A 242 16.21 2.48 18.86
N CYS A 243 15.31 1.66 18.34
CA CYS A 243 14.72 1.81 17.02
C CYS A 243 13.31 1.20 16.96
N LEU A 244 12.57 1.51 15.90
CA LEU A 244 11.44 0.70 15.47
C LEU A 244 11.89 -0.18 14.31
N ALA A 245 11.67 -1.49 14.42
CA ALA A 245 12.02 -2.45 13.39
C ALA A 245 10.78 -3.22 12.90
N LYS A 246 10.74 -3.47 11.59
CA LYS A 246 9.67 -4.20 10.91
C LYS A 246 9.81 -5.71 11.14
N HIS A 247 8.83 -6.31 11.80
CA HIS A 247 8.78 -7.74 12.06
C HIS A 247 8.10 -8.51 10.90
N SER A 248 8.34 -9.83 10.81
CA SER A 248 7.87 -10.74 9.77
C SER A 248 6.37 -10.81 9.50
N ASP A 249 5.51 -10.28 10.39
CA ASP A 249 4.09 -10.15 10.11
C ASP A 249 3.72 -8.84 9.41
N GLY A 250 4.62 -7.85 9.35
CA GLY A 250 4.40 -6.51 8.78
C GLY A 250 3.97 -5.45 9.80
N ILE A 251 4.42 -5.56 11.06
CA ILE A 251 4.24 -4.53 12.11
C ILE A 251 5.59 -4.00 12.53
N TRP A 252 5.64 -2.71 12.83
CA TRP A 252 6.80 -2.04 13.41
C TRP A 252 6.76 -2.15 14.94
N TYR A 253 7.79 -2.75 15.52
CA TYR A 253 7.92 -2.99 16.95
C TYR A 253 9.17 -2.32 17.50
N THR A 254 9.12 -1.89 18.76
CA THR A 254 10.30 -1.32 19.44
C THR A 254 11.35 -2.41 19.63
N ALA A 255 12.60 -2.04 19.34
CA ALA A 255 13.74 -2.92 19.34
C ALA A 255 15.02 -2.13 19.66
N ARG A 256 16.07 -2.85 19.99
CA ARG A 256 17.43 -2.31 20.14
C ARG A 256 18.35 -2.96 19.11
N ILE A 257 19.15 -2.15 18.44
CA ILE A 257 20.17 -2.64 17.49
C ILE A 257 21.27 -3.32 18.30
N THR A 258 21.57 -4.58 17.98
CA THR A 258 22.63 -5.36 18.63
C THR A 258 23.89 -5.47 17.80
N ASP A 259 23.78 -5.30 16.47
CA ASP A 259 24.90 -5.38 15.53
C ASP A 259 24.55 -4.68 14.22
N VAL A 260 25.53 -4.16 13.48
CA VAL A 260 25.34 -3.45 12.20
C VAL A 260 26.41 -3.86 11.20
N ASP A 261 26.01 -4.56 10.15
CA ASP A 261 26.89 -5.22 9.20
C ASP A 261 26.55 -4.80 7.76
N SER A 262 27.30 -3.86 7.20
CA SER A 262 27.23 -3.44 5.78
C SER A 262 25.83 -3.07 5.23
N GLY A 263 24.97 -2.45 6.06
CA GLY A 263 23.59 -2.07 5.69
C GLY A 263 22.50 -3.02 6.21
N TYR A 264 22.90 -4.15 6.82
CA TYR A 264 22.01 -5.01 7.60
C TYR A 264 22.13 -4.68 9.09
N TYR A 265 20.99 -4.57 9.76
CA TYR A 265 20.88 -4.30 11.18
C TYR A 265 20.37 -5.55 11.88
N THR A 266 21.12 -6.08 12.83
CA THR A 266 20.61 -7.12 13.73
C THR A 266 19.89 -6.44 14.88
N VAL A 267 18.60 -6.74 15.05
CA VAL A 267 17.71 -6.08 16.01
C VAL A 267 17.12 -7.08 17.01
N LYS A 268 17.05 -6.64 18.26
CA LYS A 268 16.43 -7.36 19.37
C LYS A 268 15.18 -6.61 19.81
N PHE A 269 14.01 -7.17 19.50
CA PHE A 269 12.73 -6.61 19.94
C PHE A 269 12.59 -6.63 21.47
N ASP A 270 11.96 -5.60 22.05
CA ASP A 270 11.70 -5.55 23.49
C ASP A 270 10.67 -6.60 23.93
N SER A 271 9.78 -7.00 23.00
CA SER A 271 8.80 -8.05 23.24
C SER A 271 9.44 -9.43 23.20
N LEU A 272 9.58 -10.06 24.37
CA LEU A 272 10.10 -11.43 24.56
C LEU A 272 9.35 -12.54 23.78
N LEU A 273 8.25 -12.22 23.09
CA LEU A 273 7.51 -13.11 22.20
C LEU A 273 8.04 -13.11 20.76
N LEU A 274 8.81 -12.08 20.40
CA LEU A 274 9.47 -11.93 19.11
C LEU A 274 10.93 -12.42 19.24
N LYS A 275 11.50 -12.90 18.13
CA LYS A 275 12.89 -13.33 18.08
C LYS A 275 13.77 -12.22 17.50
N GLU A 276 15.03 -12.20 17.92
CA GLU A 276 16.08 -11.43 17.25
C GLU A 276 16.06 -11.71 15.73
N ALA A 277 16.22 -10.66 14.94
CA ALA A 277 16.07 -10.68 13.49
C ALA A 277 17.16 -9.83 12.84
N VAL A 278 17.52 -10.17 11.60
CA VAL A 278 18.34 -9.32 10.73
C VAL A 278 17.40 -8.63 9.74
N VAL A 279 17.53 -7.33 9.60
CA VAL A 279 16.66 -6.46 8.78
C VAL A 279 17.50 -5.46 7.99
N GLU A 280 17.03 -5.10 6.80
CA GLU A 280 17.64 -4.08 5.93
C GLU A 280 17.27 -2.67 6.39
N GLY A 281 17.98 -1.64 5.91
CA GLY A 281 17.73 -0.23 6.26
C GLY A 281 16.27 0.21 6.12
N ASP A 282 15.60 -0.14 5.00
CA ASP A 282 14.17 0.10 4.76
C ASP A 282 13.22 -0.52 5.80
N SER A 283 13.72 -1.42 6.64
CA SER A 283 13.00 -2.13 7.70
C SER A 283 13.39 -1.70 9.13
N VAL A 284 14.17 -0.63 9.27
CA VAL A 284 14.51 0.02 10.55
C VAL A 284 14.30 1.53 10.45
N ILE A 285 13.72 2.14 11.47
CA ILE A 285 13.63 3.61 11.61
C ILE A 285 13.99 4.04 13.04
N PRO A 286 14.47 5.28 13.25
CA PRO A 286 14.59 5.85 14.59
C PRO A 286 13.24 5.86 15.34
N PRO A 287 13.23 5.93 16.68
CA PRO A 287 12.00 6.02 17.46
C PRO A 287 11.15 7.23 17.03
N LEU A 288 9.83 7.03 16.87
CA LEU A 288 8.90 8.09 16.43
C LEU A 288 8.70 9.25 17.44
N ARG A 289 9.36 9.18 18.60
CA ARG A 289 9.53 10.26 19.58
C ARG A 289 10.98 10.25 20.02
N SER A 290 11.64 11.40 20.06
CA SER A 290 12.97 11.50 20.65
C SER A 290 12.89 11.35 22.18
N GLU A 291 13.91 10.76 22.77
CA GLU A 291 13.94 10.42 24.20
C GLU A 291 14.27 11.62 25.11
N ASP A 292 14.54 12.80 24.52
CA ASP A 292 14.77 14.10 25.19
C ASP A 292 13.61 14.60 26.07
N ALA A 293 12.46 13.91 26.05
CA ALA A 293 11.28 14.21 26.87
C ALA A 293 10.90 13.07 27.84
N ALA A 294 11.75 12.04 27.99
CA ALA A 294 11.44 10.82 28.75
C ALA A 294 12.44 10.47 29.86
N GLU A 295 13.55 11.21 30.00
CA GLU A 295 14.57 11.02 31.03
C GLU A 295 14.74 12.32 31.85
N SER A 296 14.75 12.20 33.20
CA SER A 296 14.95 13.25 34.23
C SER A 296 13.70 13.89 34.89
N ALA A 297 13.10 13.22 35.88
CA ALA A 297 12.22 13.88 36.86
C ALA A 297 12.36 13.40 38.33
N GLU A 298 13.27 12.48 38.64
CA GLU A 298 13.52 11.93 39.99
C GLU A 298 14.98 12.12 40.43
N SER A 299 15.36 13.39 40.64
CA SER A 299 16.53 13.78 41.41
C SER A 299 16.26 13.61 42.92
N ASP A 300 16.79 12.55 43.54
CA ASP A 300 16.75 12.32 44.99
C ASP A 300 17.53 13.39 45.77
N GLU A 301 16.89 14.52 46.09
CA GLU A 301 17.39 15.53 47.04
C GLU A 301 16.30 15.96 48.03
N ASP A 302 16.13 15.19 49.11
CA ASP A 302 15.37 15.60 50.29
C ASP A 302 16.16 15.27 51.57
N ASN A 303 16.62 16.32 52.27
CA ASN A 303 17.36 16.22 53.53
C ASN A 303 16.74 17.18 54.54
N VAL A 304 15.77 16.68 55.31
CA VAL A 304 15.12 17.38 56.42
C VAL A 304 15.07 16.49 57.66
N ASP A 305 15.20 17.12 58.82
CA ASP A 305 15.55 16.49 60.09
C ASP A 305 14.36 16.41 61.09
N ASP A 306 14.55 15.56 62.09
CA ASP A 306 13.96 15.49 63.43
C ASP A 306 12.43 15.32 63.68
N SER A 307 12.16 14.26 64.46
CA SER A 307 11.07 14.08 65.44
C SER A 307 9.60 13.91 65.03
N GLY A 308 8.92 12.99 65.75
CA GLY A 308 7.53 13.22 66.18
C GLY A 308 6.46 12.14 65.95
N TYR A 309 6.38 11.13 66.84
CA TYR A 309 5.23 10.21 67.03
C TYR A 309 4.89 9.25 65.85
N ALA A 310 4.40 8.00 66.04
CA ALA A 310 4.16 7.24 67.27
C ALA A 310 4.34 5.71 67.11
N LYS A 311 5.08 5.13 68.06
CA LYS A 311 5.06 3.75 68.57
C LYS A 311 3.85 2.87 68.17
N GLY A 312 4.09 1.72 67.51
CA GLY A 312 3.02 0.80 67.08
C GLY A 312 3.42 -0.64 66.72
N VAL A 313 4.47 -1.22 67.30
CA VAL A 313 4.87 -2.63 67.07
C VAL A 313 4.07 -3.59 67.96
N PRO A 314 3.49 -4.66 67.39
CA PRO A 314 3.42 -5.97 68.02
C PRO A 314 4.43 -6.94 67.40
N GLU A 315 5.04 -7.77 68.24
CA GLU A 315 6.08 -8.73 67.88
C GLU A 315 5.48 -10.13 67.63
N ASN A 316 6.08 -10.92 66.74
CA ASN A 316 5.89 -12.36 66.53
C ASN A 316 4.45 -12.90 66.35
N GLY A 317 4.11 -13.24 65.10
CA GLY A 317 3.06 -14.20 64.76
C GLY A 317 3.54 -15.13 63.64
N GLU A 318 3.45 -16.45 63.84
CA GLU A 318 3.99 -17.44 62.89
C GLU A 318 3.21 -17.47 61.57
N TRP A 319 3.85 -17.06 60.48
CA TRP A 319 3.27 -17.10 59.14
C TRP A 319 3.25 -18.54 58.58
N THR A 320 2.27 -19.33 59.02
CA THR A 320 1.99 -20.67 58.47
C THR A 320 0.83 -20.59 57.47
N PRO A 321 1.08 -20.68 56.14
CA PRO A 321 0.04 -20.50 55.14
C PRO A 321 -0.83 -21.75 55.00
N ALA A 322 -1.94 -21.80 55.74
CA ALA A 322 -2.98 -22.83 55.61
C ALA A 322 -3.90 -22.58 54.38
N CYS A 323 -3.31 -22.35 53.21
CA CYS A 323 -3.98 -22.26 51.91
C CYS A 323 -3.09 -22.82 50.80
N SER A 324 -3.68 -23.24 49.69
CA SER A 324 -2.98 -23.97 48.63
C SER A 324 -1.84 -23.16 47.99
N SER A 325 -0.71 -23.83 47.75
CA SER A 325 0.62 -23.25 47.47
C SER A 325 0.79 -22.63 46.07
N SER A 326 -0.23 -21.95 45.56
CA SER A 326 -0.25 -21.29 44.25
C SER A 326 -1.06 -19.98 44.22
N PHE A 327 -1.78 -19.63 45.28
CA PHE A 327 -2.37 -18.29 45.41
C PHE A 327 -1.31 -17.27 45.86
N GLY A 328 -1.39 -16.04 45.35
CA GLY A 328 -0.41 -14.97 45.61
C GLY A 328 0.86 -14.98 44.74
N GLY A 329 1.03 -15.96 43.83
CA GLY A 329 2.25 -16.05 42.99
C GLY A 329 2.56 -14.83 42.09
N TRP A 330 1.58 -13.96 41.85
CA TRP A 330 1.75 -12.69 41.15
C TRP A 330 2.41 -11.59 42.01
N GLU A 331 2.43 -11.72 43.34
CA GLU A 331 3.03 -10.73 44.25
C GLU A 331 4.54 -10.58 44.05
N ALA A 332 5.20 -11.65 43.59
CA ALA A 332 6.61 -11.64 43.16
C ALA A 332 6.89 -10.64 42.02
N HIS A 333 5.88 -10.31 41.21
CA HIS A 333 5.97 -9.34 40.13
C HIS A 333 5.39 -7.96 40.48
N THR A 334 4.57 -7.86 41.54
CA THR A 334 3.93 -6.59 41.95
C THR A 334 4.49 -6.01 43.26
N ARG A 335 5.61 -6.54 43.80
CA ARG A 335 6.33 -6.01 44.98
C ARG A 335 5.41 -5.71 46.19
N GLY A 336 4.41 -6.57 46.44
CA GLY A 336 3.43 -6.43 47.52
C GLY A 336 2.30 -5.39 47.30
N ILE A 337 2.26 -4.68 46.16
CA ILE A 337 1.26 -3.64 45.89
C ILE A 337 -0.16 -4.25 45.79
N GLY A 338 -0.33 -5.33 45.02
CA GLY A 338 -1.65 -5.94 44.82
C GLY A 338 -2.21 -6.62 46.07
N SER A 339 -1.38 -7.16 46.96
CA SER A 339 -1.83 -7.68 48.25
C SER A 339 -2.26 -6.54 49.17
N LYS A 340 -1.48 -5.45 49.26
CA LYS A 340 -1.89 -4.23 49.97
C LYS A 340 -3.23 -3.68 49.46
N LEU A 341 -3.45 -3.69 48.14
CA LEU A 341 -4.74 -3.30 47.54
C LEU A 341 -5.87 -4.27 47.88
N LEU A 342 -5.63 -5.59 47.90
CA LEU A 342 -6.61 -6.57 48.33
C LEU A 342 -7.05 -6.34 49.79
N LEU A 343 -6.11 -6.13 50.73
CA LEU A 343 -6.46 -5.77 52.12
C LEU A 343 -7.27 -4.48 52.18
N GLN A 344 -6.87 -3.45 51.43
CA GLN A 344 -7.58 -2.17 51.37
C GLN A 344 -9.02 -2.30 50.84
N MET A 345 -9.28 -3.29 49.98
CA MET A 345 -10.62 -3.64 49.47
C MET A 345 -11.37 -4.67 50.34
N GLY A 346 -10.87 -4.97 51.55
CA GLY A 346 -11.53 -5.84 52.52
C GLY A 346 -11.32 -7.35 52.31
N TYR A 347 -10.24 -7.75 51.62
CA TYR A 347 -9.83 -9.15 51.54
C TYR A 347 -9.02 -9.58 52.77
N GLU A 348 -9.50 -10.57 53.50
CA GLU A 348 -8.72 -11.29 54.52
C GLU A 348 -8.04 -12.52 53.90
N PHE A 349 -6.74 -12.69 54.12
CA PHE A 349 -5.97 -13.82 53.58
C PHE A 349 -6.58 -15.17 53.97
N GLY A 350 -6.79 -16.03 52.96
CA GLY A 350 -7.38 -17.36 53.13
C GLY A 350 -8.90 -17.39 53.29
N LYS A 351 -9.57 -16.22 53.24
CA LYS A 351 -11.04 -16.12 53.23
C LYS A 351 -11.57 -15.73 51.84
N GLY A 352 -12.89 -15.62 51.73
CA GLY A 352 -13.58 -15.15 50.54
C GLY A 352 -13.76 -13.63 50.52
N LEU A 353 -13.76 -13.02 49.34
CA LEU A 353 -14.04 -11.59 49.18
C LEU A 353 -15.53 -11.28 49.42
N GLY A 354 -15.85 -10.44 50.41
CA GLY A 354 -17.22 -9.98 50.67
C GLY A 354 -17.44 -9.55 52.12
N LYS A 355 -18.54 -8.82 52.39
CA LYS A 355 -18.83 -8.18 53.70
C LYS A 355 -18.78 -9.13 54.91
N ASN A 356 -19.11 -10.40 54.70
CA ASN A 356 -19.12 -11.44 55.73
C ASN A 356 -18.07 -12.55 55.47
N SER A 357 -17.05 -12.28 54.63
CA SER A 357 -16.11 -13.30 54.09
C SER A 357 -16.74 -14.42 53.25
N GLU A 358 -18.02 -14.31 52.87
CA GLU A 358 -18.82 -15.31 52.12
C GLU A 358 -18.36 -15.57 50.67
N GLY A 359 -17.37 -14.83 50.17
CA GLY A 359 -16.85 -15.00 48.82
C GLY A 359 -16.17 -16.36 48.59
N ARG A 360 -15.75 -16.62 47.36
CA ARG A 360 -15.05 -17.87 47.03
C ARG A 360 -13.55 -17.74 47.28
N VAL A 361 -13.00 -18.63 48.11
CA VAL A 361 -11.56 -18.65 48.46
C VAL A 361 -10.69 -19.04 47.26
N GLU A 362 -11.13 -20.01 46.44
CA GLU A 362 -10.34 -20.49 45.30
C GLU A 362 -10.58 -19.68 44.00
N PRO A 363 -9.51 -19.24 43.28
CA PRO A 363 -9.61 -18.53 42.00
C PRO A 363 -10.40 -19.27 40.91
N VAL A 364 -10.94 -18.51 39.94
CA VAL A 364 -11.65 -19.09 38.79
C VAL A 364 -10.63 -19.62 37.77
N GLN A 365 -10.43 -20.93 37.74
CA GLN A 365 -9.64 -21.58 36.69
C GLN A 365 -10.31 -21.36 35.32
N ALA A 366 -9.60 -20.70 34.41
CA ALA A 366 -10.07 -20.43 33.06
C ALA A 366 -10.05 -21.71 32.20
N VAL A 367 -11.21 -22.34 32.01
CA VAL A 367 -11.35 -23.52 31.15
C VAL A 367 -11.34 -23.09 29.68
N VAL A 368 -10.19 -23.20 29.03
CA VAL A 368 -10.05 -22.90 27.59
C VAL A 368 -10.87 -23.90 26.77
N LEU A 369 -11.90 -23.39 26.08
CA LEU A 369 -12.79 -24.20 25.25
C LEU A 369 -12.21 -24.42 23.82
N PRO A 370 -12.59 -25.51 23.12
CA PRO A 370 -12.17 -25.74 21.75
C PRO A 370 -12.68 -24.63 20.81
N ARG A 371 -11.79 -24.09 19.97
CA ARG A 371 -12.14 -23.07 18.97
C ARG A 371 -13.17 -23.62 17.98
N GLY A 372 -14.11 -22.77 17.55
CA GLY A 372 -15.11 -23.11 16.51
C GLY A 372 -16.31 -23.94 16.98
N LYS A 373 -16.66 -23.90 18.28
CA LYS A 373 -17.83 -24.60 18.85
C LYS A 373 -18.67 -23.67 19.72
N SER A 374 -19.99 -23.89 19.75
CA SER A 374 -20.89 -23.13 20.61
C SER A 374 -20.68 -23.46 22.09
N LEU A 375 -21.05 -22.53 22.98
CA LEU A 375 -21.00 -22.73 24.42
C LEU A 375 -21.84 -23.93 24.86
N ASP A 376 -23.00 -24.16 24.23
CA ASP A 376 -23.89 -25.27 24.55
C ASP A 376 -23.25 -26.62 24.26
N GLN A 377 -22.60 -26.77 23.08
CA GLN A 377 -21.89 -28.00 22.73
C GLN A 377 -20.68 -28.23 23.65
N CYS A 378 -20.00 -27.17 24.08
CA CYS A 378 -18.92 -27.25 25.06
C CYS A 378 -19.43 -27.67 26.45
N ALA A 379 -20.56 -27.10 26.91
CA ALA A 379 -21.21 -27.47 28.16
C ALA A 379 -21.69 -28.94 28.14
N GLU A 380 -22.30 -29.38 27.03
CA GLU A 380 -22.76 -30.76 26.86
C GLU A 380 -21.60 -31.76 26.88
N VAL A 381 -20.46 -31.45 26.24
CA VAL A 381 -19.24 -32.27 26.29
C VAL A 381 -18.67 -32.33 27.72
N LEU A 382 -18.66 -31.23 28.46
CA LEU A 382 -18.22 -31.19 29.86
C LEU A 382 -19.16 -31.97 30.78
N GLN A 383 -20.47 -31.91 30.56
CA GLN A 383 -21.46 -32.72 31.29
C GLN A 383 -21.30 -34.22 31.00
N LYS A 384 -21.21 -34.62 29.73
CA LYS A 384 -20.95 -36.02 29.32
C LYS A 384 -19.66 -36.56 29.94
N LYS A 385 -18.60 -35.74 30.01
CA LYS A 385 -17.33 -36.09 30.67
C LYS A 385 -17.47 -36.22 32.20
N LYS A 386 -18.27 -35.37 32.87
CA LYS A 386 -18.60 -35.50 34.31
C LYS A 386 -19.49 -36.71 34.63
N GLN A 387 -20.31 -37.17 33.69
CA GLN A 387 -21.24 -38.30 33.86
C GLN A 387 -20.60 -39.68 33.59
N GLY A 388 -19.28 -39.75 33.32
CA GLY A 388 -18.53 -41.01 33.23
C GLY A 388 -18.84 -41.91 32.01
N LYS A 389 -19.80 -41.55 31.15
CA LYS A 389 -20.23 -42.38 30.00
C LYS A 389 -19.32 -42.22 28.77
N LEU A 390 -18.06 -42.63 28.91
CA LEU A 390 -17.13 -42.92 27.81
C LEU A 390 -16.25 -44.11 28.16
N ASP A 391 -16.54 -45.29 27.60
CA ASP A 391 -15.75 -46.52 27.81
C ASP A 391 -14.30 -46.38 27.27
N PRO A 392 -13.27 -46.51 28.12
CA PRO A 392 -11.88 -46.38 27.69
C PRO A 392 -11.33 -47.71 27.18
N GLY A 393 -11.73 -48.17 25.99
CA GLY A 393 -10.97 -49.22 25.31
C GLY A 393 -11.63 -50.02 24.18
N LYS A 394 -11.22 -49.71 22.94
CA LYS A 394 -10.85 -50.75 21.95
C LYS A 394 -10.00 -50.17 20.82
N SER A 395 -8.69 -50.44 20.88
CA SER A 395 -7.76 -50.17 19.78
C SER A 395 -7.95 -51.19 18.66
N ARG A 396 -7.97 -50.74 17.39
CA ARG A 396 -7.75 -51.61 16.23
C ARG A 396 -6.82 -50.92 15.22
N LYS A 397 -5.55 -51.34 15.19
CA LYS A 397 -4.70 -51.16 14.00
C LYS A 397 -5.37 -51.89 12.84
N GLY A 398 -5.48 -51.22 11.69
CA GLY A 398 -6.19 -51.74 10.52
C GLY A 398 -5.34 -52.65 9.62
N ARG A 399 -5.99 -53.25 8.62
CA ARG A 399 -5.35 -53.76 7.39
C ARG A 399 -6.40 -53.81 6.26
N ALA A 400 -5.97 -54.02 5.02
CA ALA A 400 -6.79 -53.83 3.82
C ALA A 400 -7.21 -55.13 3.12
N LYS A 401 -8.09 -54.97 2.12
CA LYS A 401 -8.21 -55.74 0.86
C LYS A 401 -9.15 -56.97 0.80
N GLY A 402 -10.36 -56.73 0.28
CA GLY A 402 -10.88 -57.39 -0.94
C GLY A 402 -11.84 -58.59 -0.83
N ASN A 403 -12.89 -58.55 -1.68
CA ASN A 403 -13.68 -59.65 -2.32
C ASN A 403 -14.22 -60.83 -1.48
N SER A 404 -15.36 -61.47 -1.79
CA SER A 404 -16.53 -61.23 -2.69
C SER A 404 -17.70 -62.08 -2.11
N SER A 405 -18.80 -62.56 -2.72
CA SER A 405 -19.49 -62.59 -4.04
C SER A 405 -20.89 -63.21 -3.73
N GLY A 406 -21.97 -63.14 -4.51
CA GLY A 406 -22.34 -62.63 -5.85
C GLY A 406 -23.88 -62.78 -5.96
N GLN A 407 -24.58 -62.87 -7.10
CA GLN A 407 -24.29 -62.69 -8.52
C GLN A 407 -25.63 -62.66 -9.26
N LEU A 408 -25.82 -61.75 -10.24
CA LEU A 408 -26.59 -61.95 -11.49
C LEU A 408 -26.42 -60.70 -12.39
N GLY A 409 -26.61 -60.83 -13.70
CA GLY A 409 -26.02 -59.93 -14.70
C GLY A 409 -26.97 -58.92 -15.37
N GLY A 410 -26.41 -57.76 -15.74
CA GLY A 410 -27.03 -56.76 -16.61
C GLY A 410 -25.96 -55.92 -17.33
N ARG A 411 -26.07 -55.76 -18.66
CA ARG A 411 -25.12 -54.99 -19.47
C ARG A 411 -25.28 -53.48 -19.23
N LYS A 412 -24.17 -52.73 -19.23
CA LYS A 412 -24.22 -51.28 -19.50
C LYS A 412 -24.47 -51.05 -21.01
N PRO A 413 -25.30 -50.07 -21.41
CA PRO A 413 -25.53 -49.77 -22.82
C PRO A 413 -24.29 -49.11 -23.46
N PRO A 414 -24.14 -49.17 -24.79
CA PRO A 414 -23.15 -48.36 -25.50
C PRO A 414 -23.52 -46.88 -25.43
N ARG A 415 -22.50 -46.00 -25.40
CA ARG A 415 -22.67 -44.55 -25.60
C ARG A 415 -23.23 -44.30 -27.00
N ASN A 416 -24.28 -43.50 -27.10
CA ASN A 416 -24.89 -43.12 -28.36
C ASN A 416 -24.20 -41.91 -28.99
N VAL A 417 -24.36 -41.75 -30.31
CA VAL A 417 -23.85 -40.57 -31.04
C VAL A 417 -24.43 -39.26 -30.48
N PHE A 418 -25.65 -39.33 -29.93
CA PHE A 418 -26.31 -38.23 -29.24
C PHE A 418 -25.66 -37.84 -27.90
N ASP A 419 -25.05 -38.78 -27.17
CA ASP A 419 -24.28 -38.45 -25.95
C ASP A 419 -23.03 -37.64 -26.32
N PHE A 420 -22.34 -38.05 -27.37
CA PHE A 420 -21.19 -37.33 -27.93
C PHE A 420 -21.58 -35.96 -28.51
N LEU A 421 -22.75 -35.86 -29.18
CA LEU A 421 -23.30 -34.58 -29.61
C LEU A 421 -23.60 -33.66 -28.42
N ASN A 422 -24.21 -34.17 -27.34
CA ASN A 422 -24.49 -33.39 -26.14
C ASN A 422 -23.20 -32.88 -25.47
N GLU A 423 -22.15 -33.70 -25.43
CA GLU A 423 -20.82 -33.36 -24.91
C GLU A 423 -20.07 -32.35 -25.82
N LYS A 424 -20.35 -32.33 -27.13
CA LYS A 424 -19.78 -31.36 -28.10
C LYS A 424 -20.58 -30.07 -28.27
N LEU A 425 -21.89 -30.08 -28.08
CA LEU A 425 -22.77 -28.92 -28.31
C LEU A 425 -22.91 -28.02 -27.08
N ARG A 426 -22.77 -28.55 -25.86
CA ARG A 426 -22.83 -27.77 -24.61
C ARG A 426 -21.53 -27.00 -24.29
N GLY A 427 -20.81 -26.55 -25.32
CA GLY A 427 -19.40 -26.17 -25.22
C GLY A 427 -18.91 -24.97 -26.04
N LYS A 428 -19.79 -24.12 -26.61
CA LYS A 428 -19.46 -22.76 -27.12
C LYS A 428 -20.68 -21.93 -27.62
N SER A 429 -21.39 -21.27 -26.70
CA SER A 429 -22.15 -20.03 -26.95
C SER A 429 -22.63 -19.42 -25.62
N SER A 430 -23.00 -18.14 -25.63
CA SER A 430 -23.25 -17.31 -24.44
C SER A 430 -24.68 -16.76 -24.38
N GLY A 431 -25.21 -16.59 -23.15
CA GLY A 431 -26.48 -15.90 -22.86
C GLY A 431 -27.69 -16.84 -22.72
N ASP A 432 -28.65 -16.60 -21.80
CA ASP A 432 -28.66 -15.60 -20.72
C ASP A 432 -29.60 -16.00 -19.54
N LYS A 433 -29.31 -15.44 -18.36
CA LYS A 433 -30.08 -15.33 -17.09
C LYS A 433 -30.37 -16.55 -16.18
N ALA A 434 -30.21 -16.23 -14.89
CA ALA A 434 -30.85 -16.77 -13.68
C ALA A 434 -30.42 -18.14 -13.10
N GLY A 435 -30.23 -18.17 -11.77
CA GLY A 435 -30.12 -19.40 -10.96
C GLY A 435 -28.71 -19.74 -10.47
N GLY A 436 -28.24 -19.04 -9.43
CA GLY A 436 -26.86 -19.09 -8.94
C GLY A 436 -26.28 -20.48 -8.62
N MET A 437 -24.96 -20.60 -8.80
CA MET A 437 -24.15 -21.70 -8.25
C MET A 437 -23.02 -21.16 -7.38
N THR A 438 -22.64 -21.96 -6.39
CA THR A 438 -21.60 -21.66 -5.40
C THR A 438 -20.21 -21.64 -6.03
N LEU A 439 -19.38 -20.68 -5.60
CA LEU A 439 -17.94 -20.71 -5.87
C LEU A 439 -17.32 -22.01 -5.31
N PRO A 440 -16.39 -22.67 -6.03
CA PRO A 440 -15.62 -23.77 -5.47
C PRO A 440 -14.66 -23.24 -4.40
N GLU A 441 -14.63 -23.89 -3.24
CA GLU A 441 -13.77 -23.53 -2.11
C GLU A 441 -12.29 -23.73 -2.48
N ARG A 442 -11.62 -22.64 -2.86
CA ARG A 442 -10.19 -22.67 -3.21
C ARG A 442 -9.30 -22.46 -2.00
N ASN A 443 -8.26 -23.29 -1.91
CA ASN A 443 -7.23 -23.23 -0.89
C ASN A 443 -6.55 -21.85 -0.89
N SER A 444 -6.33 -21.27 0.29
CA SER A 444 -5.78 -19.91 0.47
C SER A 444 -4.40 -19.69 -0.19
N LYS A 445 -3.68 -20.77 -0.52
CA LYS A 445 -2.42 -20.71 -1.28
C LYS A 445 -2.57 -20.42 -2.77
N GLU A 446 -3.72 -20.68 -3.40
CA GLU A 446 -3.92 -20.37 -4.84
C GLU A 446 -4.10 -18.86 -5.09
N ILE A 447 -4.64 -18.13 -4.11
CA ILE A 447 -4.92 -16.69 -4.19
C ILE A 447 -3.63 -15.89 -4.48
N TYR A 448 -2.52 -16.27 -3.86
CA TYR A 448 -1.22 -15.61 -4.03
C TYR A 448 -0.56 -15.82 -5.40
N HIS A 449 -1.01 -16.81 -6.17
CA HIS A 449 -0.58 -17.01 -7.56
C HIS A 449 -1.57 -16.44 -8.58
N ALA A 450 -2.80 -16.13 -8.17
CA ALA A 450 -3.79 -15.49 -9.04
C ALA A 450 -3.31 -14.11 -9.52
N SER A 451 -2.72 -13.28 -8.64
CA SER A 451 -2.25 -11.92 -8.95
C SER A 451 -1.24 -11.87 -10.12
N LYS A 452 -0.27 -12.78 -10.15
CA LYS A 452 0.71 -12.88 -11.26
C LYS A 452 0.09 -13.43 -12.55
N SER A 453 -1.05 -14.13 -12.45
CA SER A 453 -1.82 -14.58 -13.62
C SER A 453 -2.77 -13.48 -14.14
N THR A 454 -3.41 -12.71 -13.26
CA THR A 454 -4.32 -11.62 -13.63
C THR A 454 -3.56 -10.44 -14.23
N LYS A 455 -2.41 -10.04 -13.68
CA LYS A 455 -1.57 -8.99 -14.31
C LYS A 455 -1.14 -9.36 -15.74
N LYS A 456 -0.80 -10.62 -15.99
CA LYS A 456 -0.53 -11.11 -17.36
C LYS A 456 -1.78 -11.11 -18.24
N ALA A 457 -2.95 -11.45 -17.70
CA ALA A 457 -4.20 -11.41 -18.46
C ALA A 457 -4.63 -9.97 -18.80
N LEU A 458 -4.46 -9.02 -17.87
CA LEU A 458 -4.72 -7.58 -18.09
C LEU A 458 -3.78 -7.02 -19.15
N SER A 459 -2.46 -7.22 -19.02
CA SER A 459 -1.47 -6.78 -20.01
C SER A 459 -1.74 -7.35 -21.42
N VAL A 460 -2.13 -8.63 -21.53
CA VAL A 460 -2.54 -9.21 -22.82
C VAL A 460 -3.85 -8.62 -23.34
N SER A 461 -4.80 -8.30 -22.46
CA SER A 461 -6.07 -7.67 -22.85
C SER A 461 -5.89 -6.23 -23.33
N LEU A 462 -4.97 -5.48 -22.71
CA LEU A 462 -4.57 -4.14 -23.12
C LEU A 462 -3.91 -4.19 -24.51
N PHE A 463 -2.92 -5.05 -24.72
CA PHE A 463 -2.28 -5.24 -26.03
C PHE A 463 -3.28 -5.65 -27.14
N GLN A 464 -4.23 -6.55 -26.82
CA GLN A 464 -5.32 -6.92 -27.74
C GLN A 464 -6.38 -5.82 -27.94
N THR A 465 -6.33 -4.73 -27.18
CA THR A 465 -7.21 -3.56 -27.34
C THR A 465 -6.50 -2.49 -28.17
N THR A 466 -5.22 -2.22 -27.89
CA THR A 466 -4.40 -1.30 -28.71
C THR A 466 -4.21 -1.80 -30.15
N GLU A 467 -3.99 -3.10 -30.37
CA GLU A 467 -3.94 -3.69 -31.72
C GLU A 467 -5.23 -3.44 -32.52
N LYS A 468 -6.40 -3.50 -31.85
CA LYS A 468 -7.70 -3.21 -32.47
C LYS A 468 -7.88 -1.72 -32.71
N ILE A 469 -7.45 -0.85 -31.79
CA ILE A 469 -7.48 0.61 -31.96
C ILE A 469 -6.66 0.99 -33.19
N GLU A 470 -5.44 0.49 -33.33
CA GLU A 470 -4.64 0.71 -34.54
C GLU A 470 -5.34 0.20 -35.81
N GLN A 471 -6.02 -0.96 -35.74
CA GLN A 471 -6.73 -1.53 -36.89
C GLN A 471 -7.94 -0.67 -37.27
N THR A 472 -8.80 -0.30 -36.32
CA THR A 472 -9.93 0.59 -36.57
C THR A 472 -9.45 1.96 -37.07
N GLN A 473 -8.35 2.50 -36.55
CA GLN A 473 -7.72 3.72 -37.08
C GLN A 473 -7.19 3.55 -38.52
N ARG A 474 -6.59 2.40 -38.85
CA ARG A 474 -6.17 2.06 -40.22
C ARG A 474 -7.38 1.99 -41.17
N ASP A 475 -8.46 1.37 -40.72
CA ASP A 475 -9.70 1.23 -41.49
C ASP A 475 -10.42 2.58 -41.68
N ILE A 476 -10.46 3.44 -40.65
CA ILE A 476 -10.96 4.83 -40.74
C ILE A 476 -10.19 5.62 -41.80
N ARG A 477 -8.85 5.58 -41.78
CA ARG A 477 -8.02 6.23 -42.81
C ARG A 477 -8.29 5.66 -44.21
N GLY A 478 -8.56 4.35 -44.31
CA GLY A 478 -8.99 3.70 -45.56
C GLY A 478 -10.35 4.20 -46.07
N ILE A 479 -11.34 4.31 -45.19
CA ILE A 479 -12.70 4.80 -45.52
C ILE A 479 -12.66 6.28 -45.91
N GLN A 480 -11.91 7.13 -45.19
CA GLN A 480 -11.69 8.53 -45.54
C GLN A 480 -11.06 8.69 -46.94
N GLN A 481 -10.05 7.87 -47.26
CA GLN A 481 -9.48 7.86 -48.62
C GLN A 481 -10.45 7.33 -49.68
N ALA A 482 -11.36 6.41 -49.33
CA ALA A 482 -12.39 5.94 -50.24
C ALA A 482 -13.48 7.00 -50.49
N LEU A 483 -13.86 7.78 -49.48
CA LEU A 483 -14.75 8.93 -49.60
C LEU A 483 -14.15 9.98 -50.54
N ALA A 484 -12.90 10.40 -50.29
CA ALA A 484 -12.19 11.39 -51.11
C ALA A 484 -12.13 11.04 -52.62
N ARG A 485 -12.23 9.75 -52.98
CA ARG A 485 -12.24 9.26 -54.37
C ARG A 485 -13.65 9.15 -54.99
N ASN A 486 -14.71 9.12 -54.17
CA ASN A 486 -16.10 8.89 -54.58
C ASN A 486 -17.00 10.14 -54.50
N ILE A 487 -16.58 11.18 -53.77
CA ILE A 487 -17.23 12.50 -53.73
C ILE A 487 -17.56 12.97 -55.16
N GLY A 488 -18.81 13.42 -55.36
CA GLY A 488 -19.31 13.91 -56.64
C GLY A 488 -19.58 12.85 -57.73
N ARG A 489 -19.20 11.58 -57.55
CA ARG A 489 -19.40 10.52 -58.57
C ARG A 489 -20.54 9.55 -58.24
N HIS A 490 -20.63 9.10 -57.00
CA HIS A 490 -21.59 8.07 -56.59
C HIS A 490 -22.21 8.40 -55.23
N SER A 491 -23.24 9.25 -55.22
CA SER A 491 -23.92 9.72 -54.00
C SER A 491 -24.32 8.60 -53.03
N ILE A 492 -24.93 7.51 -53.52
CA ILE A 492 -25.34 6.37 -52.68
C ILE A 492 -24.13 5.65 -52.06
N ALA A 493 -23.01 5.56 -52.79
CA ALA A 493 -21.79 4.93 -52.29
C ALA A 493 -21.02 5.85 -51.31
N ALA A 494 -21.12 7.17 -51.47
CA ALA A 494 -20.59 8.13 -50.49
C ALA A 494 -21.35 8.03 -49.16
N ALA A 495 -22.69 8.06 -49.18
CA ALA A 495 -23.52 7.90 -47.99
C ALA A 495 -23.23 6.58 -47.23
N GLN A 496 -23.07 5.46 -47.95
CA GLN A 496 -22.69 4.16 -47.36
C GLN A 496 -21.25 4.08 -46.81
N LEU A 497 -20.38 5.03 -47.18
CA LEU A 497 -19.03 5.17 -46.63
C LEU A 497 -19.00 6.17 -45.46
N GLU A 498 -19.84 7.21 -45.48
CA GLU A 498 -20.09 8.12 -44.36
C GLU A 498 -20.71 7.38 -43.16
N GLU A 499 -21.72 6.55 -43.40
CA GLU A 499 -22.33 5.65 -42.39
C GLU A 499 -21.26 4.74 -41.73
N LYS A 500 -20.41 4.10 -42.54
CA LYS A 500 -19.32 3.24 -42.06
C LYS A 500 -18.21 4.01 -41.35
N LEU A 501 -17.97 5.26 -41.71
CA LEU A 501 -17.02 6.13 -41.01
C LEU A 501 -17.56 6.47 -39.61
N ALA A 502 -18.84 6.80 -39.50
CA ALA A 502 -19.49 7.06 -38.22
C ALA A 502 -19.50 5.82 -37.30
N ASP A 503 -19.83 4.64 -37.84
CA ASP A 503 -19.73 3.37 -37.10
C ASP A 503 -18.29 3.05 -36.66
N ALA A 504 -17.29 3.27 -37.54
CA ALA A 504 -15.89 3.04 -37.19
C ALA A 504 -15.37 4.03 -36.14
N HIS A 505 -15.77 5.32 -36.20
CA HIS A 505 -15.48 6.30 -35.16
C HIS A 505 -16.11 5.91 -33.81
N LYS A 506 -17.36 5.41 -33.82
CA LYS A 506 -18.05 4.91 -32.63
C LYS A 506 -17.37 3.67 -32.04
N GLN A 507 -16.90 2.75 -32.87
CA GLN A 507 -16.11 1.60 -32.44
C GLN A 507 -14.74 2.02 -31.87
N LEU A 508 -14.10 3.03 -32.47
CA LEU A 508 -12.85 3.59 -31.96
C LEU A 508 -13.02 4.15 -30.56
N GLY A 509 -14.04 5.00 -30.33
CA GLY A 509 -14.34 5.53 -28.98
C GLY A 509 -14.67 4.44 -27.96
N GLN A 510 -15.42 3.39 -28.34
CA GLN A 510 -15.68 2.24 -27.47
C GLN A 510 -14.39 1.46 -27.11
N LEU A 511 -13.46 1.33 -28.06
CA LEU A 511 -12.17 0.68 -27.81
C LEU A 511 -11.24 1.57 -26.95
N GLN A 512 -11.24 2.88 -27.16
CA GLN A 512 -10.47 3.83 -26.33
C GLN A 512 -10.97 3.86 -24.89
N ALA A 513 -12.30 3.89 -24.66
CA ALA A 513 -12.86 3.77 -23.32
C ALA A 513 -12.55 2.40 -22.66
N GLN A 514 -12.48 1.33 -23.45
CA GLN A 514 -12.01 0.02 -22.96
C GLN A 514 -10.51 0.04 -22.63
N GLU A 515 -9.68 0.71 -23.43
CA GLU A 515 -8.24 0.87 -23.16
C GLU A 515 -8.02 1.67 -21.87
N ALA A 516 -8.62 2.87 -21.76
CA ALA A 516 -8.52 3.73 -20.59
C ALA A 516 -8.89 2.94 -19.33
N ARG A 517 -10.04 2.24 -19.33
CA ARG A 517 -10.43 1.36 -18.22
C ARG A 517 -9.38 0.29 -17.89
N LEU A 518 -8.79 -0.37 -18.90
CA LEU A 518 -7.74 -1.38 -18.68
C LEU A 518 -6.44 -0.77 -18.13
N GLN A 519 -6.11 0.47 -18.52
CA GLN A 519 -5.01 1.24 -17.94
C GLN A 519 -5.31 1.61 -16.47
N ARG A 520 -6.52 2.09 -16.14
CA ARG A 520 -6.98 2.35 -14.77
C ARG A 520 -6.92 1.07 -13.90
N GLU A 521 -7.43 -0.05 -14.40
CA GLU A 521 -7.32 -1.36 -13.72
C GLU A 521 -5.85 -1.81 -13.52
N GLN A 522 -4.93 -1.49 -14.44
CA GLN A 522 -3.51 -1.76 -14.27
C GLN A 522 -2.84 -0.82 -13.25
N LYS A 523 -3.07 0.50 -13.32
CA LYS A 523 -2.59 1.50 -12.35
C LYS A 523 -3.01 1.09 -10.93
N LYS A 524 -4.31 0.81 -10.71
CA LYS A 524 -4.85 0.37 -9.41
C LYS A 524 -4.23 -0.95 -8.93
N ALA A 525 -3.94 -1.89 -9.84
CA ALA A 525 -3.23 -3.13 -9.49
C ALA A 525 -1.74 -2.91 -9.14
N ASP A 526 -1.11 -1.82 -9.60
CA ASP A 526 0.27 -1.44 -9.27
C ASP A 526 0.36 -0.50 -8.05
N THR A 527 -0.64 0.36 -7.78
CA THR A 527 -0.73 1.09 -6.50
C THR A 527 -1.10 0.14 -5.36
N HIS A 528 -2.04 -0.80 -5.53
CA HIS A 528 -2.23 -1.92 -4.59
C HIS A 528 -0.90 -2.65 -4.34
N LYS A 529 -0.07 -2.87 -5.37
CA LYS A 529 1.24 -3.50 -5.19
C LYS A 529 2.15 -2.67 -4.28
N LYS A 530 2.31 -1.37 -4.55
CA LYS A 530 3.06 -0.42 -3.69
C LYS A 530 2.54 -0.39 -2.24
N MET A 531 1.23 -0.59 -2.04
CA MET A 531 0.56 -0.58 -0.74
C MET A 531 0.48 -1.96 -0.04
N THR A 532 1.07 -3.01 -0.61
CA THR A 532 1.05 -4.37 -0.01
C THR A 532 2.37 -5.12 -0.06
N GLU A 533 3.26 -4.81 -1.01
CA GLU A 533 4.68 -5.17 -0.96
C GLU A 533 5.44 -4.06 -0.20
N PHE A 534 5.44 -4.14 1.14
CA PHE A 534 6.30 -3.37 2.04
C PHE A 534 7.46 -4.21 2.56
#